data_AF-A0A7Y3CRP4-F1
#
_entry.id   AF-A0A7Y3CRP4-F1
#
_cell.length_a   1.000
_cell.length_b   1.000
_cell.length_c   1.000
_cell.angle_alpha   90.00
_cell.angle_beta   90.00
_cell.angle_gamma   90.00
#
_symmetry.space_group_name_H-M   'P 1'
#
loop_
_entity.id
_entity.type
_entity.pdbx_description
1 polymer ?
#
loop_
_entity_poly.entity_id
_entity_poly.type
_entity_poly.pdbx_seq_one_letter_code
_entity_poly.pdbx_strand_id
1 'polypeptide(L)' 'VRAGFEEQVVRRVIGLVDRNEYKRRQAPPGVKVTTKAFGRDRRLPITNSFRK' A
#
# COMPACT_ATOMS: atom_id res chain seq x y z
N VAL A 1 13.08 14.62 2.55
CA VAL A 1 12.11 14.93 1.47
C VAL A 1 11.02 15.83 2.03
N ARG A 2 10.99 17.12 1.66
CA ARG A 2 9.91 18.04 2.01
C ARG A 2 9.02 18.19 0.77
N ALA A 3 8.22 17.16 0.48
CA ALA A 3 7.41 17.11 -0.73
C ALA A 3 6.17 18.03 -0.67
N GLY A 4 5.99 18.80 0.41
CA GLY A 4 4.91 19.78 0.55
C GLY A 4 3.53 19.20 0.93
N PHE A 5 3.44 17.90 1.21
CA PHE A 5 2.16 17.27 1.58
C PHE A 5 1.81 17.47 3.06
N GLU A 6 0.53 17.73 3.31
CA GLU A 6 -0.02 17.79 4.66
C GLU A 6 0.11 16.44 5.38
N GLU A 7 0.56 16.50 6.63
CA GLU A 7 0.83 15.30 7.42
C GLU A 7 -0.40 14.41 7.61
N GLN A 8 -1.57 15.02 7.83
CA GLN A 8 -2.83 14.29 8.02
C GLN A 8 -3.18 13.46 6.78
N VAL A 9 -2.98 14.01 5.58
CA VAL A 9 -3.23 13.32 4.32
C VAL A 9 -2.29 12.14 4.16
N VAL A 10 -0.99 12.33 4.41
CA VAL A 10 0.02 11.26 4.32
C VAL A 10 -0.31 10.11 5.26
N ARG A 11 -0.61 10.43 6.53
CA ARG A 11 -0.98 9.41 7.54
C ARG A 11 -2.23 8.63 7.11
N ARG A 12 -3.25 9.33 6.60
CA ARG A 12 -4.49 8.72 6.10
C ARG A 12 -4.22 7.79 4.92
N VAL A 13 -3.49 8.23 3.91
CA VAL A 13 -3.21 7.46 2.69
C VAL A 13 -2.43 6.19 3.03
N ILE A 14 -1.38 6.27 3.85
CA ILE A 14 -0.61 5.08 4.21
C ILE A 14 -1.48 4.07 4.98
N GLY A 15 -2.31 4.56 5.92
CA GLY A 15 -3.25 3.69 6.65
C GLY A 15 -4.31 3.04 5.75
N LEU A 16 -4.74 3.71 4.68
CA LEU A 16 -5.63 3.12 3.67
C LEU A 16 -4.90 2.07 2.83
N VAL A 17 -3.66 2.33 2.43
CA VAL A 17 -2.85 1.36 1.68
C VAL A 17 -2.70 0.10 2.51
N ASP A 18 -2.25 0.17 3.76
CA ASP A 18 -1.97 -1.01 4.58
C ASP A 18 -3.23 -1.82 4.88
N ARG A 19 -4.34 -1.17 5.29
CA ARG A 19 -5.60 -1.87 5.61
C ARG A 19 -6.24 -2.60 4.44
N ASN A 20 -5.95 -2.21 3.20
CA ASN A 20 -6.55 -2.83 2.00
C ASN A 20 -5.66 -3.92 1.38
N GLU A 21 -4.61 -4.39 2.05
CA GLU A 21 -3.77 -5.49 1.55
C GLU A 21 -4.58 -6.77 1.28
N TYR A 22 -5.55 -7.09 2.16
CA TYR A 22 -6.41 -8.26 1.96
C TYR A 22 -7.22 -8.18 0.65
N LYS A 23 -7.77 -7.00 0.32
CA LYS A 23 -8.53 -6.80 -0.91
C LYS A 23 -7.66 -6.95 -2.15
N ARG A 24 -6.43 -6.44 -2.11
CA ARG A 24 -5.49 -6.53 -3.24
C ARG A 24 -5.08 -7.97 -3.56
N ARG A 25 -4.98 -8.83 -2.55
CA ARG A 25 -4.68 -10.27 -2.78
C ARG A 25 -5.84 -11.05 -3.41
N GLN A 26 -7.06 -10.53 -3.32
CA GLN A 26 -8.23 -11.12 -3.97
C GLN A 26 -8.47 -10.55 -5.38
N ALA A 27 -7.73 -9.50 -5.77
CA ALA A 27 -7.86 -8.93 -7.11
C ALA A 27 -7.28 -9.87 -8.17
N PRO A 28 -7.86 -9.90 -9.38
CA PRO A 28 -7.31 -10.67 -10.49
C PRO A 28 -5.90 -10.17 -10.89
N PRO A 29 -5.08 -11.02 -11.52
CA PRO A 29 -3.79 -10.60 -12.04
C PRO A 29 -3.94 -9.52 -13.12
N GLY A 30 -3.05 -8.52 -13.11
CA GLY A 30 -2.99 -7.44 -14.10
C GLY A 30 -1.57 -7.24 -14.64
N VAL A 31 -1.44 -6.57 -15.79
CA VAL A 31 -0.15 -6.29 -16.43
C VAL A 31 0.65 -5.26 -15.62
N LYS A 32 1.92 -5.56 -15.33
CA LYS A 32 2.84 -4.64 -14.67
C LYS A 32 3.38 -3.61 -15.66
N VAL A 33 3.13 -2.32 -15.39
CA VAL A 33 3.67 -1.19 -16.18
C VAL A 33 4.68 -0.33 -15.39
N THR A 34 4.67 -0.40 -14.06
CA THR A 34 5.55 0.39 -13.20
C THR A 34 6.73 -0.45 -12.68
N THR A 35 7.77 0.22 -12.17
CA THR A 35 8.92 -0.46 -11.54
C THR A 35 8.52 -1.32 -10.34
N LYS A 36 7.50 -0.89 -9.58
CA LYS A 36 6.97 -1.56 -8.39
C LYS A 36 5.45 -1.62 -8.41
N ALA A 37 4.91 -2.81 -8.68
CA ALA A 37 3.47 -3.06 -8.68
C ALA A 37 2.96 -3.64 -7.34
N PHE A 38 1.67 -3.49 -7.09
CA PHE A 38 0.99 -4.20 -6.01
C PHE A 38 0.76 -5.65 -6.41
N GLY A 39 1.47 -6.57 -5.78
CA GLY A 39 1.52 -7.97 -6.17
C GLY A 39 2.86 -8.58 -5.81
N ARG A 40 3.53 -9.22 -6.78
CA ARG A 40 4.82 -9.89 -6.55
C ARG A 40 5.90 -8.97 -5.98
N ASP A 41 5.96 -7.71 -6.41
CA ASP A 41 7.04 -6.77 -6.06
C ASP A 41 6.88 -6.11 -4.68
N ARG A 42 5.65 -5.99 -4.18
CA ARG A 42 5.35 -5.38 -2.88
C ARG A 42 4.54 -6.37 -2.04
N ARG A 43 5.25 -7.18 -1.26
CA ARG A 43 4.68 -8.20 -0.38
C ARG A 43 4.61 -7.68 1.06
N LEU A 44 3.41 -7.37 1.52
CA LEU A 44 3.14 -7.08 2.94
C LEU A 44 2.21 -8.14 3.53
N PRO A 45 2.31 -8.45 4.83
CA PRO A 45 1.37 -9.34 5.49
C PRO A 45 -0.03 -8.70 5.55
N ILE A 46 -1.08 -9.53 5.52
CA ILE A 46 -2.47 -9.05 5.72
C ILE A 46 -2.64 -8.60 7.17
N THR A 47 -2.26 -9.46 8.12
CA THR A 47 -2.20 -9.12 9.54
C THR A 47 -0.89 -8.39 9.79
N ASN A 48 -0.97 -7.07 9.94
CA ASN A 48 0.19 -6.20 10.12
C ASN A 48 -0.01 -5.33 11.36
N SER A 49 0.97 -5.35 12.28
CA SER A 49 0.97 -4.56 13.53
C SER A 49 2.10 -3.52 13.57
N PHE A 50 2.70 -3.19 12.44
CA PHE A 50 3.86 -2.29 12.35
C PHE A 50 3.64 -0.88 12.94
N ARG A 51 2.38 -0.40 12.98
CA ARG A 51 2.02 0.94 13.46
C ARG A 51 1.13 0.93 14.70
N LYS A 52 1.11 -0.19 15.46
CA LYS A 52 0.42 -0.20 16.76
C LYS A 52 1.06 0.80 17.71
#